data_AF-A0A6A5CAP5-F1
#
_entry.id   AF-A0A6A5CAP5-F1
#
_cell.length_a   1.000
_cell.length_b   1.000
_cell.length_c   1.000
_cell.angle_alpha   90.00
_cell.angle_beta   90.00
_cell.angle_gamma   90.00
#
_symmetry.space_group_name_H-M   'P 1'
#
loop_
_entity.id
_entity.type
_entity.pdbx_description
1 polymer ?
#
loop_
_entity_poly.entity_id
_entity_poly.type
_entity_poly.pdbx_seq_one_letter_code
_entity_poly.pdbx_strand_id
1 'polypeptide(L)'
;MPTAKRKQIKSSSEGNKRKTATPSSEDKLEMNVSSTASPIKSSSAREDTYVCLEKPSISEILSNFLMVNYDHLQDETKRQATNVCKVILKHIQEQGAPEPSESEAKYVEVYNKYMNLENRSMYKIYDLFGRSLLEKQFDTICEIITKEYLFKDFNSESLIELLKKEMDDSTSIIFRPDFDDLYCGIDQTEKSSKRSKKAGKTPAAMRSKDQAPTASEIMSDERTSKVLMTTISDEILGPESSHSSLKKETVSSDILQFEVVYNDGSIESLEKLLAAKNIFGKQLPKMPKDYIARLVFDRSHRAILGSKEGKVVGGISFRPFFTQGFAEIAFCAVTGNEQVKGYGTRLMNHLKDYCQSIGVFRFLTYADNYAIGYFKKQGFTKDISLDEKRYKGYIKDYDGGTLMECVIRADINYLDVPLMLRKQIAAVNQKLDTICNSNIIHPGLTVFKKGEKITNLRDIPGLAESNHVIDPKAAQLQNIMRDVLEKVKKNEYSWPFLVPVDANEVPDYYEVIKNPMDLSSIEQRLNSGYYRTKDIFVSDFRLMFDNCRTYNAETTEYYECANRLEDYFKSLLKGALGK
;
A
#
# COMPACT_ATOMS: atom_id res chain seq x y z
N MET A 1 -37.80 -37.16 -36.51
CA MET A 1 -38.33 -38.54 -36.39
C MET A 1 -37.13 -39.47 -36.34
N PRO A 2 -36.94 -40.37 -35.34
CA PRO A 2 -37.86 -40.98 -34.36
C PRO A 2 -37.59 -40.52 -32.90
N THR A 3 -38.56 -40.11 -32.08
CA THR A 3 -39.48 -40.84 -31.16
C THR A 3 -38.88 -41.59 -29.95
N ALA A 4 -39.23 -41.05 -28.77
CA ALA A 4 -39.52 -41.73 -27.48
C ALA A 4 -38.33 -42.28 -26.66
N LYS A 5 -38.23 -42.15 -25.34
CA LYS A 5 -39.25 -42.31 -24.28
C LYS A 5 -38.91 -41.57 -22.98
N ARG A 6 -39.96 -41.05 -22.33
CA ARG A 6 -40.05 -40.54 -20.95
C ARG A 6 -40.15 -41.73 -19.97
N LYS A 7 -39.43 -41.72 -18.84
CA LYS A 7 -39.80 -42.46 -17.61
C LYS A 7 -39.40 -41.65 -16.38
N GLN A 8 -40.42 -41.14 -15.68
CA GLN A 8 -40.36 -40.77 -14.27
C GLN A 8 -40.30 -42.05 -13.41
N ILE A 9 -39.75 -41.96 -12.19
CA ILE A 9 -40.45 -42.23 -10.90
C ILE A 9 -39.43 -42.39 -9.73
N LYS A 10 -39.63 -41.53 -8.70
CA LYS A 10 -39.51 -41.68 -7.22
C LYS A 10 -38.18 -42.17 -6.61
N SER A 11 -37.51 -41.43 -5.72
CA SER A 11 -37.82 -40.98 -4.33
C SER A 11 -37.78 -42.08 -3.26
N SER A 12 -36.79 -42.02 -2.37
CA SER A 12 -36.77 -42.38 -0.92
C SER A 12 -35.29 -42.57 -0.52
N SER A 13 -34.68 -41.72 0.32
CA SER A 13 -34.83 -41.49 1.77
C SER A 13 -34.27 -42.60 2.66
N GLU A 14 -33.38 -42.15 3.56
CA GLU A 14 -32.95 -42.72 4.85
C GLU A 14 -31.79 -43.72 4.92
N GLY A 15 -30.81 -43.37 5.78
CA GLY A 15 -30.67 -44.15 7.01
C GLY A 15 -29.38 -44.93 7.23
N ASN A 16 -28.29 -44.23 7.55
CA ASN A 16 -27.50 -44.41 8.79
C ASN A 16 -27.12 -45.85 9.24
N LYS A 17 -25.81 -46.18 9.26
CA LYS A 17 -25.04 -46.52 10.49
C LYS A 17 -23.65 -47.11 10.21
N ARG A 18 -22.68 -46.60 10.99
CA ARG A 18 -21.34 -47.13 11.25
C ARG A 18 -21.35 -48.59 11.71
N LYS A 19 -20.29 -49.34 11.36
CA LYS A 19 -19.49 -50.11 12.34
C LYS A 19 -18.11 -50.48 11.78
N THR A 20 -17.15 -50.34 12.67
CA THR A 20 -15.71 -50.58 12.65
C THR A 20 -15.34 -52.07 12.67
N ALA A 21 -14.21 -52.46 12.07
CA ALA A 21 -13.27 -53.46 12.61
C ALA A 21 -11.94 -53.46 11.83
N THR A 22 -10.88 -53.84 12.55
CA THR A 22 -9.43 -53.62 12.36
C THR A 22 -8.72 -54.87 11.76
N PRO A 23 -7.42 -55.18 12.01
CA PRO A 23 -6.32 -55.06 11.03
C PRO A 23 -5.43 -56.33 10.92
N SER A 24 -4.34 -56.29 10.15
CA SER A 24 -3.12 -57.14 10.23
C SER A 24 -2.18 -56.68 9.09
N SER A 25 -0.85 -56.78 9.07
CA SER A 25 0.22 -57.49 9.81
C SER A 25 1.54 -56.77 9.43
N GLU A 26 2.43 -56.40 10.36
CA GLU A 26 3.66 -57.12 10.78
C GLU A 26 4.56 -57.71 9.68
N ASP A 27 5.81 -57.21 9.59
CA ASP A 27 7.08 -57.99 9.69
C ASP A 27 8.28 -57.02 9.50
N LYS A 28 9.13 -56.80 10.52
CA LYS A 28 10.38 -57.52 10.90
C LYS A 28 11.59 -57.26 9.97
N LEU A 29 12.69 -56.75 10.54
CA LEU A 29 13.93 -57.54 10.73
C LEU A 29 15.06 -56.74 11.41
N GLU A 30 15.74 -57.47 12.29
CA GLU A 30 16.83 -57.13 13.20
C GLU A 30 18.20 -57.06 12.49
N MET A 31 19.20 -56.41 13.11
CA MET A 31 20.38 -57.08 13.67
C MET A 31 21.40 -56.08 14.24
N ASN A 32 21.71 -56.25 15.53
CA ASN A 32 22.88 -55.72 16.24
C ASN A 32 24.09 -56.63 16.03
N VAL A 33 25.31 -56.09 15.88
CA VAL A 33 26.54 -56.51 16.62
C VAL A 33 27.55 -55.33 16.67
N SER A 34 28.16 -55.19 17.85
CA SER A 34 29.12 -54.21 18.37
C SER A 34 30.59 -54.42 17.94
N SER A 35 31.40 -53.34 17.89
CA SER A 35 32.75 -53.29 18.50
C SER A 35 33.36 -51.87 18.53
N THR A 36 33.57 -51.32 19.75
CA THR A 36 34.77 -50.61 20.31
C THR A 36 35.61 -49.66 19.43
N ALA A 37 36.11 -48.47 19.82
CA ALA A 37 36.14 -47.67 21.06
C ALA A 37 36.77 -46.27 20.78
N SER A 38 36.57 -45.32 21.73
CA SER A 38 37.28 -44.05 22.03
C SER A 38 36.49 -42.75 21.77
N PRO A 39 36.77 -41.64 22.49
CA PRO A 39 36.32 -41.37 23.85
C PRO A 39 35.39 -40.13 23.94
N ILE A 40 34.66 -40.06 25.05
CA ILE A 40 33.74 -38.99 25.43
C ILE A 40 34.45 -37.63 25.47
N LYS A 41 33.98 -36.67 24.67
CA LYS A 41 34.04 -35.23 24.98
C LYS A 41 32.67 -34.60 24.73
N SER A 42 32.32 -33.76 25.69
CA SER A 42 31.04 -33.12 25.96
C SER A 42 30.43 -32.33 24.80
N SER A 43 29.10 -32.29 24.82
CA SER A 43 28.17 -31.53 24.00
C SER A 43 28.66 -30.19 23.44
N SER A 44 28.42 -30.02 22.15
CA SER A 44 28.54 -28.82 21.34
C SER A 44 27.87 -27.59 21.98
N ALA A 45 28.68 -26.55 22.18
CA ALA A 45 28.21 -25.18 22.37
C ALA A 45 27.35 -24.75 21.17
N ARG A 46 26.21 -24.12 21.47
CA ARG A 46 25.41 -23.38 20.50
C ARG A 46 26.23 -22.17 20.05
N GLU A 47 26.21 -21.88 18.75
CA GLU A 47 26.70 -20.60 18.23
C GLU A 47 25.83 -19.48 18.83
N ASP A 48 26.41 -18.72 19.76
CA ASP A 48 25.79 -17.59 20.41
C ASP A 48 25.63 -16.43 19.41
N THR A 49 24.39 -15.99 19.24
CA THR A 49 24.01 -14.73 18.58
C THR A 49 24.59 -13.54 19.36
N TYR A 50 25.58 -12.87 18.79
CA TYR A 50 26.12 -11.59 19.26
C TYR A 50 25.02 -10.53 19.39
N VAL A 51 24.88 -9.90 20.56
CA VAL A 51 23.98 -8.76 20.80
C VAL A 51 24.85 -7.49 20.85
N CYS A 52 24.81 -6.68 19.79
CA CYS A 52 25.40 -5.34 19.82
C CYS A 52 24.53 -4.44 20.72
N LEU A 53 25.13 -3.89 21.78
CA LEU A 53 24.45 -3.18 22.87
C LEU A 53 24.20 -1.69 22.55
N GLU A 54 24.89 -1.14 21.55
CA GLU A 54 24.72 0.23 21.07
C GLU A 54 23.99 0.21 19.72
N LYS A 55 22.80 0.81 19.65
CA LYS A 55 22.00 0.87 18.43
C LYS A 55 21.43 2.27 18.20
N PRO A 56 21.81 2.97 17.12
CA PRO A 56 22.97 2.73 16.26
C PRO A 56 24.28 3.10 16.98
N SER A 57 25.37 2.41 16.66
CA SER A 57 26.72 2.74 17.12
C SER A 57 27.19 4.10 16.57
N ILE A 58 28.16 4.76 17.20
CA ILE A 58 28.76 6.00 16.64
C ILE A 58 29.20 5.84 15.18
N SER A 59 29.75 4.68 14.81
CA SER A 59 30.13 4.41 13.42
C SER A 59 28.92 4.36 12.49
N GLU A 60 27.81 3.76 12.94
CA GLU A 60 26.55 3.73 12.18
C GLU A 60 25.90 5.12 12.12
N ILE A 61 25.92 5.89 13.21
CA ILE A 61 25.41 7.27 13.25
C ILE A 61 26.13 8.14 12.22
N LEU A 62 27.47 8.08 12.15
CA LEU A 62 28.24 8.83 11.17
C LEU A 62 28.00 8.35 9.73
N SER A 63 27.78 7.04 9.54
CA SER A 63 27.39 6.49 8.23
C SER A 63 25.99 7.00 7.81
N ASN A 64 25.02 6.96 8.71
CA ASN A 64 23.65 7.44 8.49
C ASN A 64 23.65 8.94 8.19
N PHE A 65 24.46 9.73 8.89
CA PHE A 65 24.65 11.15 8.65
C PHE A 65 25.13 11.43 7.22
N LEU A 66 26.12 10.67 6.73
CA LEU A 66 26.60 10.79 5.34
C LEU A 66 25.51 10.40 4.32
N MET A 67 24.72 9.37 4.62
CA MET A 67 23.63 8.91 3.75
C MET A 67 22.49 9.92 3.64
N VAL A 68 22.11 10.58 4.73
CA VAL A 68 21.03 11.57 4.73
C VAL A 68 21.48 12.88 4.08
N ASN A 69 22.66 13.37 4.46
CA ASN A 69 23.06 14.74 4.14
C ASN A 69 23.97 14.87 2.91
N TYR A 70 24.59 13.79 2.44
CA TYR A 70 25.61 13.85 1.38
C TYR A 70 25.41 12.86 0.22
N ASP A 71 24.44 11.94 0.28
CA ASP A 71 24.24 10.93 -0.78
C ASP A 71 23.78 11.52 -2.12
N HIS A 72 23.18 12.70 -2.09
CA HIS A 72 22.68 13.44 -3.26
C HIS A 72 23.71 14.40 -3.89
N LEU A 73 24.93 14.50 -3.33
CA LEU A 73 25.98 15.43 -3.77
C LEU A 73 27.05 14.73 -4.63
N GLN A 74 27.88 15.51 -5.35
CA GLN A 74 28.91 14.98 -6.27
C GLN A 74 29.95 14.08 -5.57
N ASP A 75 30.50 13.10 -6.31
CA ASP A 75 31.40 12.05 -5.80
C ASP A 75 32.62 12.57 -5.02
N GLU A 76 33.17 13.73 -5.39
CA GLU A 76 34.35 14.30 -4.74
C GLU A 76 34.04 14.85 -3.34
N THR A 77 32.92 15.58 -3.19
CA THR A 77 32.42 16.09 -1.91
C THR A 77 32.05 14.96 -0.97
N LYS A 78 31.46 13.89 -1.50
CA LYS A 78 31.13 12.67 -0.74
C LYS A 78 32.38 11.93 -0.24
N ARG A 79 33.44 11.85 -1.05
CA ARG A 79 34.74 11.28 -0.64
C ARG A 79 35.40 12.09 0.46
N GLN A 80 35.36 13.42 0.36
CA GLN A 80 35.92 14.31 1.39
C GLN A 80 35.16 14.18 2.72
N ALA A 81 33.82 14.23 2.70
CA ALA A 81 32.99 14.01 3.89
C ALA A 81 33.22 12.63 4.54
N THR A 82 33.34 11.58 3.71
CA THR A 82 33.63 10.23 4.19
C THR A 82 35.00 10.13 4.87
N ASN A 83 36.01 10.83 4.35
CA ASN A 83 37.34 10.86 4.95
C ASN A 83 37.34 11.59 6.31
N VAL A 84 36.57 12.68 6.43
CA VAL A 84 36.39 13.39 7.71
C VAL A 84 35.75 12.48 8.76
N CYS A 85 34.67 11.77 8.43
CA CYS A 85 34.03 10.84 9.37
C CYS A 85 34.96 9.72 9.82
N LYS A 86 35.85 9.22 8.94
CA LYS A 86 36.86 8.20 9.30
C LYS A 86 37.94 8.73 10.25
N VAL A 87 38.39 9.96 10.04
CA VAL A 87 39.35 10.64 10.93
C VAL A 87 38.74 10.85 12.32
N ILE A 88 37.48 11.32 12.36
CA ILE A 88 36.72 11.50 13.61
C ILE A 88 36.63 10.17 14.37
N LEU A 89 36.23 9.08 13.69
CA LEU A 89 36.15 7.75 14.31
C LEU A 89 37.48 7.29 14.88
N LYS A 90 38.57 7.46 14.12
CA LYS A 90 39.91 7.07 14.56
C LYS A 90 40.34 7.84 15.81
N HIS A 91 40.07 9.14 15.88
CA HIS A 91 40.44 9.96 17.03
C HIS A 91 39.60 9.61 18.27
N ILE A 92 38.29 9.35 18.10
CA ILE A 92 37.42 8.88 19.18
C ILE A 92 37.93 7.55 19.75
N GLN A 93 38.40 6.64 18.88
CA GLN A 93 39.01 5.37 19.29
C GLN A 93 40.34 5.57 20.04
N GLU A 94 41.20 6.49 19.58
CA GLU A 94 42.49 6.81 20.22
C GLU A 94 42.33 7.45 21.62
N GLN A 95 41.21 8.14 21.89
CA GLN A 95 40.88 8.68 23.22
C GLN A 95 40.33 7.63 24.22
N GLY A 96 40.25 6.36 23.81
CA GLY A 96 39.84 5.27 24.69
C GLY A 96 38.33 5.14 24.86
N ALA A 97 37.54 5.58 23.87
CA ALA A 97 36.11 5.29 23.83
C ALA A 97 35.88 3.75 23.87
N PRO A 98 34.89 3.29 24.64
CA PRO A 98 34.64 1.85 24.81
C PRO A 98 34.22 1.20 23.49
N GLU A 99 34.89 0.12 23.09
CA GLU A 99 34.42 -0.73 21.99
C GLU A 99 33.30 -1.67 22.46
N PRO A 100 32.38 -2.09 21.56
CA PRO A 100 31.35 -3.08 21.88
C PRO A 100 31.99 -4.35 22.45
N SER A 101 31.75 -4.65 23.73
CA SER A 101 32.35 -5.78 24.46
C SER A 101 31.37 -6.95 24.60
N GLU A 102 31.89 -8.19 24.64
CA GLU A 102 31.12 -9.44 24.80
C GLU A 102 30.29 -9.51 26.10
N SER A 103 30.62 -8.68 27.11
CA SER A 103 29.93 -8.66 28.41
C SER A 103 29.28 -7.30 28.68
N GLU A 104 27.95 -7.27 28.74
CA GLU A 104 27.13 -6.08 28.99
C GLU A 104 27.52 -5.33 30.27
N ALA A 105 27.73 -6.06 31.37
CA ALA A 105 28.12 -5.46 32.64
C ALA A 105 29.46 -4.71 32.56
N LYS A 106 30.39 -5.21 31.74
CA LYS A 106 31.74 -4.64 31.57
C LYS A 106 31.71 -3.42 30.64
N TYR A 107 30.87 -3.46 29.60
CA TYR A 107 30.66 -2.32 28.71
C TYR A 107 30.00 -1.14 29.44
N VAL A 108 28.96 -1.41 30.23
CA VAL A 108 28.28 -0.38 31.05
C VAL A 108 29.22 0.22 32.09
N GLU A 109 30.07 -0.60 32.72
CA GLU A 109 31.06 -0.12 33.69
C GLU A 109 32.11 0.80 33.04
N VAL A 110 32.70 0.39 31.90
CA VAL A 110 33.69 1.20 31.18
C VAL A 110 33.05 2.48 30.63
N TYR A 111 31.85 2.40 30.07
CA TYR A 111 31.12 3.56 29.56
C TYR A 111 30.75 4.54 30.68
N ASN A 112 30.22 4.07 31.80
CA ASN A 112 29.91 4.94 32.95
C ASN A 112 31.16 5.63 33.51
N LYS A 113 32.29 4.90 33.53
CA LYS A 113 33.60 5.45 33.91
C LYS A 113 34.10 6.49 32.91
N TYR A 114 33.98 6.24 31.60
CA TYR A 114 34.35 7.20 30.55
C TYR A 114 33.45 8.45 30.55
N MET A 115 32.16 8.26 30.86
CA MET A 115 31.18 9.33 30.90
C MET A 115 31.19 10.13 32.23
N ASN A 116 31.91 9.69 33.27
CA ASN A 116 31.90 10.25 34.63
C ASN A 116 30.49 10.29 35.25
N LEU A 117 29.70 9.23 35.04
CA LEU A 117 28.32 9.12 35.53
C LEU A 117 28.29 8.43 36.91
N GLU A 118 28.61 9.15 37.98
CA GLU A 118 28.39 8.63 39.35
C GLU A 118 26.90 8.75 39.72
N ASN A 119 26.24 7.61 39.98
CA ASN A 119 24.87 7.51 40.52
C ASN A 119 23.69 8.03 39.66
N ARG A 120 23.42 7.41 38.50
CA ARG A 120 22.08 7.47 37.88
C ARG A 120 21.53 6.09 37.54
N SER A 121 20.63 5.59 38.38
CA SER A 121 19.89 4.33 38.20
C SER A 121 18.67 4.49 37.27
N MET A 122 18.82 5.14 36.10
CA MET A 122 17.64 5.44 35.27
C MET A 122 17.92 5.68 33.79
N TYR A 123 18.51 4.72 33.08
CA TYR A 123 18.36 4.64 31.62
C TYR A 123 18.21 3.17 31.20
N LYS A 124 17.28 2.88 30.29
CA LYS A 124 17.25 1.61 29.57
C LYS A 124 18.55 1.56 28.76
N ILE A 125 19.39 0.56 29.04
CA ILE A 125 20.80 0.49 28.61
C ILE A 125 20.96 0.48 27.06
N TYR A 126 19.89 0.32 26.29
CA TYR A 126 19.96 0.06 24.86
C TYR A 126 19.69 1.27 23.94
N ASP A 127 19.20 2.41 24.46
CA ASP A 127 18.68 3.49 23.60
C ASP A 127 19.52 4.78 23.55
N LEU A 128 20.50 4.99 24.46
CA LEU A 128 21.15 6.30 24.62
C LEU A 128 22.68 6.33 24.49
N PHE A 129 23.35 5.20 24.31
CA PHE A 129 24.82 5.18 24.36
C PHE A 129 25.46 5.96 23.19
N GLY A 130 24.99 5.78 21.95
CA GLY A 130 25.60 6.44 20.78
C GLY A 130 25.39 7.95 20.71
N ARG A 131 24.16 8.43 20.94
CA ARG A 131 23.84 9.88 20.91
C ARG A 131 24.55 10.65 22.02
N SER A 132 24.50 10.16 23.26
CA SER A 132 25.12 10.85 24.40
C SER A 132 26.66 10.84 24.33
N LEU A 133 27.27 9.79 23.76
CA LEU A 133 28.71 9.75 23.54
C LEU A 133 29.13 10.74 22.44
N LEU A 134 28.37 10.84 21.34
CA LEU A 134 28.60 11.85 20.31
C LEU A 134 28.42 13.28 20.84
N GLU A 135 27.41 13.53 21.68
CA GLU A 135 27.19 14.81 22.37
C GLU A 135 28.38 15.20 23.25
N LYS A 136 28.95 14.26 24.02
CA LYS A 136 30.13 14.53 24.86
C LYS A 136 31.40 14.78 24.05
N GLN A 137 31.52 14.15 22.87
CA GLN A 137 32.69 14.28 21.99
C GLN A 137 32.55 15.45 21.01
N PHE A 138 31.40 16.13 20.95
CA PHE A 138 31.11 17.16 19.95
C PHE A 138 32.13 18.31 19.93
N ASP A 139 32.55 18.81 21.09
CA ASP A 139 33.54 19.88 21.16
C ASP A 139 34.92 19.41 20.65
N THR A 140 35.30 18.17 20.95
CA THR A 140 36.52 17.54 20.43
C THR A 140 36.43 17.32 18.92
N ILE A 141 35.28 16.91 18.40
CA ILE A 141 35.00 16.76 16.96
C ILE A 141 35.13 18.12 16.26
N CYS A 142 34.55 19.18 16.82
CA CYS A 142 34.69 20.54 16.31
C CYS A 142 36.17 20.97 16.28
N GLU A 143 36.93 20.69 17.33
CA GLU A 143 38.37 20.97 17.37
C GLU A 143 39.16 20.18 16.32
N ILE A 144 38.85 18.91 16.07
CA ILE A 144 39.52 18.09 15.04
C ILE A 144 39.23 18.66 13.64
N ILE A 145 37.95 18.92 13.35
CA ILE A 145 37.52 19.50 12.06
C ILE A 145 38.18 20.88 11.85
N THR A 146 38.43 21.63 12.92
CA THR A 146 39.05 22.97 12.84
C THR A 146 40.58 22.93 12.82
N LYS A 147 41.24 21.98 13.50
CA LYS A 147 42.71 21.90 13.66
C LYS A 147 43.39 21.06 12.56
N GLU A 148 42.74 20.01 12.06
CA GLU A 148 43.30 19.25 10.95
C GLU A 148 42.97 19.96 9.63
N TYR A 149 43.95 20.73 9.12
CA TYR A 149 43.98 21.42 7.82
C TYR A 149 43.86 20.47 6.59
N LEU A 150 42.97 19.48 6.61
CA LEU A 150 42.88 18.47 5.57
C LEU A 150 42.13 18.94 4.31
N PHE A 151 41.33 20.01 4.38
CA PHE A 151 40.46 20.40 3.26
C PHE A 151 40.34 21.91 3.07
N LYS A 152 41.30 22.52 2.38
CA LYS A 152 41.25 23.95 1.99
C LYS A 152 40.04 24.33 1.12
N ASP A 153 39.37 23.35 0.51
CA ASP A 153 38.27 23.55 -0.44
C ASP A 153 36.93 22.94 0.03
N PHE A 154 36.86 22.37 1.24
CA PHE A 154 35.62 21.83 1.81
C PHE A 154 35.12 22.76 2.90
N ASN A 155 33.86 23.21 2.81
CA ASN A 155 33.29 24.14 3.79
C ASN A 155 33.04 23.42 5.13
N SER A 156 34.09 23.37 5.97
CA SER A 156 34.09 22.74 7.28
C SER A 156 33.06 23.35 8.25
N GLU A 157 32.74 24.65 8.10
CA GLU A 157 31.73 25.33 8.90
C GLU A 157 30.32 24.77 8.63
N SER A 158 30.01 24.44 7.37
CA SER A 158 28.72 23.86 6.99
C SER A 158 28.52 22.44 7.54
N LEU A 159 29.58 21.64 7.63
CA LEU A 159 29.50 20.28 8.18
C LEU A 159 29.22 20.30 9.69
N ILE A 160 29.91 21.18 10.43
CA ILE A 160 29.70 21.35 11.88
C ILE A 160 28.28 21.84 12.16
N GLU A 161 27.79 22.81 11.39
CA GLU A 161 26.43 23.33 11.53
C GLU A 161 25.36 22.27 11.24
N LEU A 162 25.56 21.45 10.21
CA LEU A 162 24.66 20.34 9.89
C LEU A 162 24.68 19.26 10.96
N LEU A 163 25.86 18.85 11.45
CA LEU A 163 25.96 17.86 12.51
C LEU A 163 25.31 18.35 13.80
N LYS A 164 25.50 19.64 14.13
CA LYS A 164 24.86 20.28 15.28
C LYS A 164 23.34 20.30 15.14
N LYS A 165 22.83 20.66 13.96
CA LYS A 165 21.40 20.67 13.67
C LYS A 165 20.76 19.30 13.82
N GLU A 166 21.41 18.25 13.31
CA GLU A 166 20.94 16.87 13.46
C GLU A 166 20.96 16.42 14.93
N MET A 167 21.99 16.82 15.69
CA MET A 167 22.09 16.50 17.12
C MET A 167 21.05 17.23 17.98
N ASP A 168 20.73 18.48 17.67
CA ASP A 168 19.70 19.25 18.37
C ASP A 168 18.28 18.77 18.00
N ASP A 169 18.13 18.09 16.86
CA ASP A 169 16.87 17.50 16.43
C ASP A 169 16.58 16.17 17.15
N SER A 170 15.62 16.19 18.07
CA SER A 170 15.12 14.99 18.76
C SER A 170 14.45 13.96 17.83
N THR A 171 14.10 14.36 16.60
CA THR A 171 13.43 13.54 15.58
C THR A 171 14.36 13.03 14.47
N SER A 172 15.65 13.39 14.53
CA SER A 172 16.62 13.00 13.52
C SER A 172 16.69 11.47 13.35
N ILE A 173 16.54 11.04 12.10
CA ILE A 173 16.50 9.62 11.74
C ILE A 173 17.85 8.94 11.88
N ILE A 174 18.97 9.69 11.87
CA ILE A 174 20.33 9.12 11.88
C ILE A 174 20.64 8.39 13.19
N PHE A 175 19.95 8.76 14.27
CA PHE A 175 20.07 8.15 15.60
C PHE A 175 19.11 6.99 15.83
N ARG A 176 18.32 6.60 14.83
CA ARG A 176 17.29 5.58 14.99
C ARG A 176 17.81 4.17 14.71
N PRO A 177 17.50 3.17 15.56
CA PRO A 177 17.86 1.77 15.31
C PRO A 177 17.23 1.17 14.04
N ASP A 178 16.11 1.74 13.59
CA ASP A 178 15.37 1.36 12.38
C ASP A 178 15.71 2.25 11.17
N PHE A 179 16.92 2.85 11.14
CA PHE A 179 17.35 3.76 10.07
C PHE A 179 17.21 3.15 8.67
N ASP A 180 17.67 1.93 8.43
CA ASP A 180 17.63 1.32 7.10
C ASP A 180 16.19 1.18 6.57
N ASP A 181 15.23 0.85 7.44
CA ASP A 181 13.81 0.73 7.09
C ASP A 181 13.15 2.09 6.82
N LEU A 182 13.57 3.13 7.53
CA LEU A 182 13.11 4.52 7.36
C LEU A 182 13.73 5.17 6.11
N TYR A 183 15.01 4.90 5.86
CA TYR A 183 15.77 5.45 4.75
C TYR A 183 15.37 4.79 3.42
N CYS A 184 15.07 3.49 3.40
CA CYS A 184 14.56 2.79 2.20
C CYS A 184 13.19 3.29 1.72
N GLY A 185 12.45 4.04 2.55
CA GLY A 185 11.21 4.74 2.18
C GLY A 185 11.44 6.11 1.51
N ILE A 186 12.69 6.58 1.44
CA ILE A 186 13.14 7.74 0.69
C ILE A 186 13.64 7.22 -0.66
N ASP A 187 13.12 7.77 -1.74
CA ASP A 187 13.25 7.29 -3.12
C ASP A 187 14.70 6.92 -3.52
N GLN A 188 15.05 5.63 -3.44
CA GLN A 188 16.11 5.01 -4.25
C GLN A 188 15.46 3.98 -5.18
N THR A 189 14.85 4.49 -6.24
CA THR A 189 14.59 3.68 -7.42
C THR A 189 15.94 3.19 -7.98
N GLU A 190 16.07 1.86 -8.09
CA GLU A 190 17.23 1.09 -8.56
C GLU A 190 18.36 0.79 -7.56
N LYS A 191 18.15 -0.21 -6.69
CA LYS A 191 19.02 -1.42 -6.53
C LYS A 191 18.61 -2.27 -5.33
N SER A 192 17.73 -3.25 -5.55
CA SER A 192 17.68 -4.44 -4.66
C SER A 192 17.16 -5.68 -5.39
N SER A 193 17.65 -5.95 -6.61
CA SER A 193 17.70 -7.33 -7.09
C SER A 193 18.99 -7.97 -6.59
N LYS A 194 18.89 -8.70 -5.47
CA LYS A 194 19.75 -9.82 -4.98
C LYS A 194 19.84 -9.80 -3.44
N ARG A 195 18.80 -10.32 -2.78
CA ARG A 195 18.92 -11.16 -1.57
C ARG A 195 17.53 -11.65 -1.13
N SER A 196 17.00 -12.61 -1.88
CA SER A 196 16.06 -13.58 -1.32
C SER A 196 16.64 -14.96 -1.56
N LYS A 197 16.95 -15.67 -0.47
CA LYS A 197 17.03 -17.14 -0.36
C LYS A 197 17.41 -17.53 1.07
N LYS A 198 16.42 -17.80 1.92
CA LYS A 198 16.24 -19.10 2.58
C LYS A 198 15.02 -19.06 3.51
N ALA A 199 13.97 -19.74 3.09
CA ALA A 199 12.84 -20.14 3.92
C ALA A 199 13.25 -21.28 4.86
N GLY A 200 12.65 -21.35 6.04
CA GLY A 200 12.81 -22.52 6.92
C GLY A 200 12.17 -22.44 8.30
N LYS A 201 10.90 -22.85 8.36
CA LYS A 201 10.22 -23.59 9.46
C LYS A 201 9.74 -22.86 10.73
N THR A 202 8.44 -22.98 10.93
CA THR A 202 7.66 -22.84 12.18
C THR A 202 8.08 -23.85 13.25
N PRO A 203 7.80 -23.52 14.53
CA PRO A 203 7.07 -24.48 15.33
C PRO A 203 5.89 -23.88 16.14
N ALA A 204 4.86 -24.72 16.20
CA ALA A 204 3.76 -24.91 17.13
C ALA A 204 3.54 -23.94 18.32
N ALA A 205 2.25 -23.63 18.49
CA ALA A 205 1.64 -22.94 19.61
C ALA A 205 1.81 -23.65 20.97
N MET A 206 2.05 -22.86 22.02
CA MET A 206 1.62 -23.18 23.37
C MET A 206 0.92 -21.95 23.97
N ARG A 207 -0.34 -22.18 24.36
CA ARG A 207 -1.17 -21.27 25.15
C ARG A 207 -0.58 -21.10 26.55
N SER A 208 -0.51 -19.88 27.04
CA SER A 208 -0.68 -19.59 28.47
C SER A 208 -1.56 -18.35 28.65
N LYS A 209 -2.49 -18.50 29.58
CA LYS A 209 -3.57 -17.59 29.94
C LYS A 209 -3.08 -16.34 30.68
N ASP A 210 -3.93 -15.32 30.63
CA ASP A 210 -4.16 -14.27 31.63
C ASP A 210 -2.97 -13.39 32.05
N GLN A 211 -2.93 -12.17 31.49
CA GLN A 211 -2.65 -10.95 32.26
C GLN A 211 -3.11 -9.71 31.46
N ALA A 212 -4.05 -8.96 32.05
CA ALA A 212 -4.49 -7.67 31.54
C ALA A 212 -3.36 -6.63 31.66
N PRO A 213 -3.24 -5.64 30.75
CA PRO A 213 -2.24 -4.59 30.92
C PRO A 213 -2.69 -3.64 32.05
N THR A 214 -1.83 -3.53 33.06
CA THR A 214 -1.90 -2.54 34.13
C THR A 214 -1.77 -1.12 33.58
N ALA A 215 -2.60 -0.24 34.11
CA ALA A 215 -2.64 1.18 33.80
C ALA A 215 -1.41 1.91 34.35
N SER A 216 -0.42 2.20 33.49
CA SER A 216 0.60 3.23 33.74
C SER A 216 1.43 3.49 32.48
N GLU A 217 0.90 4.23 31.52
CA GLU A 217 1.69 4.93 30.48
C GLU A 217 0.78 5.99 29.84
N ILE A 218 0.54 7.08 30.57
CA ILE A 218 0.00 8.32 30.00
C ILE A 218 1.16 9.30 30.02
N MET A 219 2.01 9.23 28.98
CA MET A 219 2.91 10.34 28.65
C MET A 219 2.08 11.36 27.86
N SER A 220 2.04 12.59 28.34
CA SER A 220 1.44 13.73 27.63
C SER A 220 2.25 14.02 26.37
N ASP A 221 1.74 13.59 25.22
CA ASP A 221 2.37 13.76 23.90
C ASP A 221 2.27 15.23 23.44
N GLU A 222 3.34 16.01 23.62
CA GLU A 222 3.46 17.42 23.19
C GLU A 222 3.26 17.63 21.67
N ARG A 223 3.33 16.56 20.87
CA ARG A 223 3.08 16.57 19.41
C ARG A 223 1.64 16.93 19.03
N THR A 224 0.77 17.17 20.00
CA THR A 224 -0.68 17.04 19.79
C THR A 224 -1.54 18.19 20.30
N SER A 225 -0.95 19.39 20.34
CA SER A 225 -1.67 20.65 20.51
C SER A 225 -2.92 20.72 19.62
N LYS A 226 -4.00 21.33 20.14
CA LYS A 226 -5.25 21.57 19.38
C LYS A 226 -4.92 22.38 18.12
N VAL A 227 -4.87 21.72 16.97
CA VAL A 227 -4.73 22.39 15.67
C VAL A 227 -6.12 22.72 15.16
N LEU A 228 -6.44 24.02 15.09
CA LEU A 228 -7.65 24.51 14.44
C LEU A 228 -7.34 24.75 12.96
N MET A 229 -7.93 23.96 12.08
CA MET A 229 -7.80 24.09 10.63
C MET A 229 -9.08 24.71 10.06
N THR A 230 -8.97 25.86 9.40
CA THR A 230 -10.11 26.53 8.79
C THR A 230 -10.02 26.44 7.27
N THR A 231 -11.10 26.04 6.61
CA THR A 231 -11.18 26.07 5.14
C THR A 231 -12.41 26.85 4.67
N ILE A 232 -12.21 27.72 3.70
CA ILE A 232 -13.27 28.51 3.07
C ILE A 232 -13.88 27.67 1.93
N SER A 233 -15.21 27.54 1.94
CA SER A 233 -15.96 26.72 1.00
C SER A 233 -16.39 27.54 -0.22
N ASP A 234 -15.70 27.42 -1.35
CA ASP A 234 -16.29 27.83 -2.65
C ASP A 234 -16.12 26.80 -3.78
N GLU A 235 -15.27 25.77 -3.63
CA GLU A 235 -15.04 24.83 -4.74
C GLU A 235 -15.06 23.36 -4.27
N ILE A 236 -16.17 22.68 -4.53
CA ILE A 236 -16.24 21.21 -4.55
C ILE A 236 -16.51 20.82 -6.00
N LEU A 237 -15.50 20.35 -6.71
CA LEU A 237 -15.72 19.50 -7.87
C LEU A 237 -15.32 18.09 -7.45
N GLY A 238 -16.31 17.29 -7.06
CA GLY A 238 -16.15 15.84 -7.12
C GLY A 238 -15.98 15.41 -8.58
N PRO A 239 -15.36 14.25 -8.85
CA PRO A 239 -15.14 13.76 -10.23
C PRO A 239 -16.43 13.50 -11.02
N GLU A 240 -17.61 13.56 -10.39
CA GLU A 240 -18.94 13.40 -10.98
C GLU A 240 -19.66 14.73 -11.27
N SER A 241 -18.99 15.88 -11.13
CA SER A 241 -19.58 17.17 -11.51
C SER A 241 -19.53 17.37 -13.03
N SER A 242 -20.29 16.54 -13.74
CA SER A 242 -20.66 16.76 -15.13
C SER A 242 -21.35 18.12 -15.26
N HIS A 243 -20.72 19.02 -16.04
CA HIS A 243 -21.32 20.19 -16.69
C HIS A 243 -22.62 20.74 -16.08
N SER A 244 -22.53 21.66 -15.12
CA SER A 244 -23.56 22.68 -14.98
C SER A 244 -23.02 23.96 -14.35
N SER A 245 -22.83 24.96 -15.21
CA SER A 245 -23.10 26.38 -14.98
C SER A 245 -22.55 27.01 -13.69
N LEU A 246 -21.42 27.72 -13.85
CA LEU A 246 -21.02 28.84 -13.00
C LEU A 246 -22.15 29.86 -12.90
N LYS A 247 -22.96 29.78 -11.84
CA LYS A 247 -23.71 30.94 -11.35
C LYS A 247 -22.95 31.52 -10.16
N LYS A 248 -22.30 32.66 -10.40
CA LYS A 248 -21.91 33.61 -9.35
C LYS A 248 -23.20 34.21 -8.79
N GLU A 249 -23.63 33.71 -7.64
CA GLU A 249 -24.51 34.46 -6.73
C GLU A 249 -23.82 34.49 -5.37
N THR A 250 -23.37 35.69 -4.99
CA THR A 250 -22.97 36.07 -3.63
C THR A 250 -24.11 35.82 -2.65
N VAL A 251 -23.88 35.16 -1.49
CA VAL A 251 -24.45 35.43 -0.14
C VAL A 251 -23.91 34.41 0.89
N SER A 252 -23.40 34.92 2.02
CA SER A 252 -23.00 34.28 3.31
C SER A 252 -22.27 32.92 3.24
N SER A 253 -20.94 32.96 3.32
CA SER A 253 -20.04 31.80 3.28
C SER A 253 -20.31 30.77 4.38
N ASP A 254 -20.73 29.57 3.98
CA ASP A 254 -20.70 28.31 4.74
C ASP A 254 -19.24 27.92 5.11
N ILE A 255 -18.64 28.62 6.07
CA ILE A 255 -17.29 28.31 6.54
C ILE A 255 -17.36 27.01 7.35
N LEU A 256 -16.68 25.98 6.86
CA LEU A 256 -16.51 24.72 7.59
C LEU A 256 -15.20 24.78 8.38
N GLN A 257 -15.32 24.61 9.69
CA GLN A 257 -14.19 24.57 10.60
C GLN A 257 -13.87 23.12 10.93
N PHE A 258 -12.58 22.78 10.90
CA PHE A 258 -12.09 21.45 11.22
C PHE A 258 -11.19 21.53 12.45
N GLU A 259 -11.46 20.66 13.42
CA GLU A 259 -10.71 20.64 14.67
C GLU A 259 -10.44 19.21 15.12
N VAL A 260 -9.25 18.99 15.67
CA VAL A 260 -8.90 17.72 16.31
C VAL A 260 -9.19 17.82 17.81
N VAL A 261 -10.07 16.94 18.28
CA VAL A 261 -10.55 16.89 19.66
C VAL A 261 -10.22 15.53 20.25
N TYR A 262 -9.86 15.51 21.53
CA TYR A 262 -9.62 14.29 22.30
C TYR A 262 -10.09 14.50 23.74
N ASN A 263 -10.17 13.42 24.53
CA ASN A 263 -10.59 13.52 25.92
C ASN A 263 -9.44 14.08 26.78
N ASP A 264 -9.30 15.40 26.78
CA ASP A 264 -8.38 16.18 27.60
C ASP A 264 -8.96 16.53 28.99
N GLY A 265 -10.20 16.12 29.27
CA GLY A 265 -10.94 16.47 30.49
C GLY A 265 -11.60 17.85 30.46
N SER A 266 -11.46 18.62 29.37
CA SER A 266 -12.14 19.91 29.22
C SER A 266 -13.61 19.74 28.86
N ILE A 267 -14.46 20.65 29.36
CA ILE A 267 -15.90 20.65 29.09
C ILE A 267 -16.17 20.84 27.60
N GLU A 268 -15.45 21.77 26.95
CA GLU A 268 -15.62 22.07 25.53
C GLU A 268 -15.30 20.85 24.64
N SER A 269 -14.21 20.13 24.91
CA SER A 269 -13.88 18.91 24.16
C SER A 269 -14.87 17.80 24.44
N LEU A 270 -15.38 17.68 25.67
CA LEU A 270 -16.39 16.70 26.00
C LEU A 270 -17.72 16.95 25.27
N GLU A 271 -18.17 18.21 25.17
CA GLU A 271 -19.37 18.60 24.41
C GLU A 271 -19.25 18.22 22.93
N LYS A 272 -18.10 18.51 22.32
CA LYS A 272 -17.79 18.18 20.93
C LYS A 272 -17.72 16.66 20.70
N LEU A 273 -17.08 15.92 21.60
CA LEU A 273 -17.04 14.45 21.56
C LEU A 273 -18.42 13.83 21.77
N LEU A 274 -19.26 14.41 22.62
CA LEU A 274 -20.64 13.98 22.81
C LEU A 274 -21.47 14.16 21.53
N ALA A 275 -21.29 15.29 20.83
CA ALA A 275 -21.91 15.50 19.52
C ALA A 275 -21.43 14.45 18.50
N ALA A 276 -20.12 14.19 18.43
CA ALA A 276 -19.56 13.16 17.57
C ALA A 276 -20.11 11.75 17.87
N LYS A 277 -20.16 11.35 19.15
CA LYS A 277 -20.75 10.08 19.59
C LYS A 277 -22.20 9.94 19.15
N ASN A 278 -22.98 11.01 19.22
CA ASN A 278 -24.38 10.99 18.79
C ASN A 278 -24.52 10.85 17.27
N ILE A 279 -23.61 11.43 16.49
CA ILE A 279 -23.57 11.25 15.03
C ILE A 279 -23.18 9.81 14.70
N PHE A 280 -22.08 9.29 15.25
CA PHE A 280 -21.64 7.91 15.03
C PHE A 280 -22.73 6.90 15.41
N GLY A 281 -23.36 7.07 16.57
CA GLY A 281 -24.42 6.16 17.03
C GLY A 281 -25.71 6.21 16.20
N LYS A 282 -25.95 7.27 15.42
CA LYS A 282 -27.07 7.37 14.47
C LYS A 282 -26.70 6.82 13.09
N GLN A 283 -25.48 7.08 12.62
CA GLN A 283 -25.04 6.75 11.26
C GLN A 283 -24.45 5.33 11.15
N LEU A 284 -24.03 4.73 12.26
CA LEU A 284 -23.47 3.38 12.33
C LEU A 284 -24.39 2.47 13.17
N PRO A 285 -25.57 2.08 12.68
CA PRO A 285 -26.57 1.34 13.46
C PRO A 285 -26.12 -0.08 13.84
N LYS A 286 -25.17 -0.65 13.09
CA LYS A 286 -24.58 -1.98 13.39
C LYS A 286 -23.60 -1.94 14.57
N MET A 287 -23.14 -0.75 14.96
CA MET A 287 -22.17 -0.58 16.05
C MET A 287 -22.90 -0.35 17.38
N PRO A 288 -22.59 -1.11 18.44
CA PRO A 288 -23.21 -0.90 19.75
C PRO A 288 -22.93 0.50 20.30
N LYS A 289 -23.95 1.17 20.85
CA LYS A 289 -23.83 2.56 21.33
C LYS A 289 -22.82 2.70 22.47
N ASP A 290 -22.74 1.70 23.35
CA ASP A 290 -21.77 1.68 24.46
C ASP A 290 -20.34 1.50 23.96
N TYR A 291 -20.18 0.71 22.89
CA TYR A 291 -18.90 0.52 22.23
C TYR A 291 -18.39 1.83 21.60
N ILE A 292 -19.26 2.54 20.88
CA ILE A 292 -18.95 3.86 20.32
C ILE A 292 -18.57 4.84 21.44
N ALA A 293 -19.39 4.93 22.50
CA ALA A 293 -19.12 5.83 23.60
C ALA A 293 -17.77 5.55 24.25
N ARG A 294 -17.47 4.28 24.54
CA ARG A 294 -16.20 3.87 25.16
C ARG A 294 -14.99 4.31 24.34
N LEU A 295 -15.05 4.18 23.01
CA LEU A 295 -13.94 4.55 22.13
C LEU A 295 -13.84 6.05 21.91
N VAL A 296 -14.96 6.74 21.67
CA VAL A 296 -14.96 8.20 21.44
C VAL A 296 -14.44 8.96 22.66
N PHE A 297 -14.73 8.48 23.87
CA PHE A 297 -14.24 9.09 25.12
C PHE A 297 -12.93 8.46 25.64
N ASP A 298 -12.34 7.51 24.92
CA ASP A 298 -11.05 6.94 25.28
C ASP A 298 -9.93 7.98 25.10
N ARG A 299 -9.03 8.10 26.07
CA ARG A 299 -7.94 9.10 26.03
C ARG A 299 -6.89 8.82 24.95
N SER A 300 -6.77 7.58 24.49
CA SER A 300 -5.89 7.21 23.38
C SER A 300 -6.50 7.48 22.01
N HIS A 301 -7.81 7.73 21.95
CA HIS A 301 -8.52 8.07 20.73
C HIS A 301 -8.61 9.58 20.53
N ARG A 302 -8.61 9.96 19.26
CA ARG A 302 -8.78 11.33 18.78
C ARG A 302 -9.93 11.36 17.79
N ALA A 303 -10.52 12.51 17.60
CA ALA A 303 -11.54 12.73 16.59
C ALA A 303 -11.29 14.03 15.86
N ILE A 304 -11.21 13.98 14.53
CA ILE A 304 -11.30 15.19 13.71
C ILE A 304 -12.78 15.47 13.42
N LEU A 305 -13.24 16.66 13.78
CA LEU A 305 -14.63 17.07 13.69
C LEU A 305 -14.77 18.21 12.68
N GLY A 306 -15.79 18.13 11.84
CA GLY A 306 -16.21 19.21 10.97
C GLY A 306 -17.40 19.92 11.59
N SER A 307 -17.28 21.24 11.79
CA SER A 307 -18.31 22.09 12.38
C SER A 307 -18.77 23.15 11.38
N LYS A 308 -20.09 23.35 11.30
CA LYS A 308 -20.73 24.41 10.51
C LYS A 308 -21.54 25.27 11.48
N GLU A 309 -21.32 26.58 11.49
CA GLU A 309 -22.03 27.51 12.38
C GLU A 309 -21.97 27.09 13.87
N GLY A 310 -20.82 26.54 14.30
CA GLY A 310 -20.63 26.04 15.67
C GLY A 310 -21.27 24.67 15.97
N LYS A 311 -21.94 24.04 15.00
CA LYS A 311 -22.54 22.71 15.15
C LYS A 311 -21.73 21.64 14.42
N VAL A 312 -21.40 20.55 15.11
CA VAL A 312 -20.70 19.40 14.52
C VAL A 312 -21.61 18.73 13.47
N VAL A 313 -21.12 18.64 12.23
CA VAL A 313 -21.82 18.03 11.08
C VAL A 313 -21.29 16.64 10.74
N GLY A 314 -20.09 16.29 11.19
CA GLY A 314 -19.47 14.98 10.96
C GLY A 314 -18.11 14.86 11.63
N GLY A 315 -17.53 13.68 11.59
CA GLY A 315 -16.21 13.45 12.13
C GLY A 315 -15.61 12.09 11.79
N ILE A 316 -14.31 11.96 12.07
CA ILE A 316 -13.57 10.71 11.97
C ILE A 316 -12.86 10.49 13.31
N SER A 317 -13.16 9.37 13.97
CA SER A 317 -12.45 8.93 15.17
C SER A 317 -11.33 7.98 14.78
N PHE A 318 -10.14 8.24 15.29
CA PHE A 318 -8.94 7.48 14.98
C PHE A 318 -8.03 7.34 16.20
N ARG A 319 -7.15 6.34 16.17
CA ARG A 319 -6.15 6.07 17.19
C ARG A 319 -4.76 6.00 16.54
N PRO A 320 -3.86 6.95 16.81
CA PRO A 320 -2.49 6.88 16.32
C PRO A 320 -1.66 5.87 17.13
N PHE A 321 -0.87 5.06 16.42
CA PHE A 321 0.12 4.14 16.97
C PHE A 321 1.51 4.57 16.52
N PHE A 322 2.09 5.55 17.21
CA PHE A 322 3.34 6.21 16.80
C PHE A 322 4.52 5.24 16.68
N THR A 323 4.62 4.26 17.58
CA THR A 323 5.70 3.25 17.56
C THR A 323 5.53 2.24 16.42
N GLN A 324 4.29 1.93 16.02
CA GLN A 324 4.02 1.02 14.90
C GLN A 324 4.01 1.74 13.54
N GLY A 325 3.85 3.07 13.53
CA GLY A 325 3.91 3.92 12.34
C GLY A 325 2.60 4.01 11.55
N PHE A 326 1.44 3.78 12.19
CA PHE A 326 0.13 3.87 11.54
C PHE A 326 -0.94 4.45 12.47
N ALA A 327 -2.09 4.84 11.93
CA ALA A 327 -3.28 5.14 12.72
C ALA A 327 -4.47 4.24 12.32
N GLU A 328 -5.20 3.76 13.31
CA GLU A 328 -6.46 3.04 13.11
C GLU A 328 -7.60 4.05 12.97
N ILE A 329 -8.37 3.98 11.89
CA ILE A 329 -9.64 4.71 11.78
C ILE A 329 -10.75 3.82 12.32
N ALA A 330 -11.27 4.19 13.49
CA ALA A 330 -12.31 3.44 14.20
C ALA A 330 -13.72 3.80 13.69
N PHE A 331 -14.01 5.08 13.51
CA PHE A 331 -15.33 5.54 13.05
C PHE A 331 -15.19 6.67 12.04
N CYS A 332 -16.06 6.68 11.04
CA CYS A 332 -16.16 7.76 10.06
C CYS A 332 -17.63 7.97 9.71
N ALA A 333 -18.17 9.16 9.99
CA ALA A 333 -19.57 9.46 9.69
C ALA A 333 -19.82 10.96 9.50
N VAL A 334 -20.82 11.26 8.67
CA VAL A 334 -21.38 12.61 8.47
C VAL A 334 -22.88 12.52 8.71
N THR A 335 -23.47 13.56 9.30
CA THR A 335 -24.91 13.68 9.51
C THR A 335 -25.68 13.52 8.20
N GLY A 336 -26.81 12.80 8.21
CA GLY A 336 -27.57 12.45 7.00
C GLY A 336 -27.94 13.65 6.11
N ASN A 337 -28.31 14.78 6.71
CA ASN A 337 -28.71 15.99 5.97
C ASN A 337 -27.54 16.67 5.22
N GLU A 338 -26.30 16.32 5.60
CA GLU A 338 -25.07 16.88 5.06
C GLU A 338 -24.27 15.84 4.25
N GLN A 339 -24.81 14.63 4.05
CA GLN A 339 -24.20 13.62 3.20
C GLN A 339 -24.25 14.06 1.71
N VAL A 340 -23.36 13.48 0.90
CA VAL A 340 -23.23 13.75 -0.55
C VAL A 340 -22.70 15.17 -0.89
N LYS A 341 -22.64 16.12 0.06
CA LYS A 341 -22.03 17.45 -0.11
C LYS A 341 -20.50 17.46 -0.04
N GLY A 342 -19.84 16.32 -0.17
CA GLY A 342 -18.36 16.22 -0.18
C GLY A 342 -17.66 16.37 1.19
N TYR A 343 -18.37 16.60 2.30
CA TYR A 343 -17.75 16.76 3.62
C TYR A 343 -16.94 15.55 4.09
N GLY A 344 -17.35 14.33 3.73
CA GLY A 344 -16.57 13.13 4.04
C GLY A 344 -15.17 13.13 3.40
N THR A 345 -15.04 13.62 2.17
CA THR A 345 -13.74 13.77 1.50
C THR A 345 -12.92 14.86 2.18
N ARG A 346 -13.54 16.00 2.53
CA ARG A 346 -12.85 17.09 3.23
C ARG A 346 -12.31 16.67 4.59
N LEU A 347 -13.13 15.96 5.39
CA LEU A 347 -12.69 15.39 6.68
C LEU A 347 -11.47 14.48 6.51
N MET A 348 -11.46 13.64 5.49
CA MET A 348 -10.34 12.74 5.23
C MET A 348 -9.08 13.48 4.77
N ASN A 349 -9.22 14.52 3.94
CA ASN A 349 -8.08 15.32 3.50
C ASN A 349 -7.44 16.07 4.67
N HIS A 350 -8.27 16.68 5.53
CA HIS A 350 -7.80 17.31 6.77
C HIS A 350 -7.18 16.31 7.74
N LEU A 351 -7.73 15.08 7.82
CA LEU A 351 -7.13 14.02 8.63
C LEU A 351 -5.74 13.64 8.10
N LYS A 352 -5.58 13.51 6.78
CA LYS A 352 -4.29 13.19 6.16
C LYS A 352 -3.25 14.28 6.43
N ASP A 353 -3.62 15.54 6.23
CA ASP A 353 -2.75 16.69 6.48
C ASP A 353 -2.33 16.76 7.96
N TYR A 354 -3.28 16.59 8.88
CA TYR A 354 -2.98 16.49 10.30
C TYR A 354 -2.06 15.31 10.62
N CYS A 355 -2.34 14.12 10.09
CA CYS A 355 -1.53 12.93 10.35
C CYS A 355 -0.11 13.05 9.78
N GLN A 356 0.07 13.70 8.62
CA GLN A 356 1.39 14.05 8.09
C GLN A 356 2.15 14.93 9.07
N SER A 357 1.51 15.96 9.64
CA SER A 357 2.15 16.88 10.60
C SER A 357 2.65 16.20 11.88
N ILE A 358 2.01 15.11 12.30
CA ILE A 358 2.39 14.32 13.48
C ILE A 358 3.24 13.08 13.15
N GLY A 359 3.70 12.95 11.89
CA GLY A 359 4.58 11.87 11.45
C GLY A 359 3.90 10.52 11.23
N VAL A 360 2.58 10.49 10.99
CA VAL A 360 1.81 9.27 10.70
C VAL A 360 1.41 9.25 9.24
N PHE A 361 1.95 8.28 8.49
CA PHE A 361 1.77 8.19 7.04
C PHE A 361 0.93 7.00 6.57
N ARG A 362 0.30 6.26 7.48
CA ARG A 362 -0.49 5.07 7.15
C ARG A 362 -1.78 5.03 7.95
N PHE A 363 -2.86 4.66 7.28
CA PHE A 363 -4.14 4.37 7.91
C PHE A 363 -4.54 2.92 7.71
N LEU A 364 -5.06 2.31 8.76
CA LEU A 364 -5.76 1.03 8.71
C LEU A 364 -7.19 1.19 9.18
N THR A 365 -8.13 0.52 8.53
CA THR A 365 -9.53 0.56 8.91
C THR A 365 -10.25 -0.71 8.52
N TYR A 366 -11.25 -1.09 9.31
CA TYR A 366 -12.24 -2.10 8.92
C TYR A 366 -13.45 -1.38 8.31
N ALA A 367 -13.59 -1.52 7.00
CA ALA A 367 -14.68 -0.92 6.25
C ALA A 367 -15.86 -1.89 6.09
N ASP A 368 -17.07 -1.43 6.44
CA ASP A 368 -18.30 -2.11 6.06
C ASP A 368 -18.44 -2.17 4.53
N ASN A 369 -19.13 -3.18 4.01
CA ASN A 369 -19.34 -3.37 2.56
C ASN A 369 -19.91 -2.13 1.83
N TYR A 370 -20.77 -1.36 2.50
CA TYR A 370 -21.33 -0.12 1.96
C TYR A 370 -20.34 1.06 1.94
N ALA A 371 -19.30 1.01 2.77
CA ALA A 371 -18.29 2.06 2.92
C ALA A 371 -17.03 1.81 2.07
N ILE A 372 -16.81 0.59 1.55
CA ILE A 372 -15.64 0.25 0.72
C ILE A 372 -15.49 1.24 -0.45
N GLY A 373 -16.59 1.62 -1.11
CA GLY A 373 -16.55 2.58 -2.23
C GLY A 373 -16.07 3.97 -1.80
N TYR A 374 -16.44 4.43 -0.61
CA TYR A 374 -15.94 5.68 -0.04
C TYR A 374 -14.44 5.57 0.24
N PHE A 375 -13.98 4.55 0.96
CA PHE A 375 -12.57 4.38 1.31
C PHE A 375 -11.68 4.22 0.07
N LYS A 376 -12.12 3.46 -0.95
CA LYS A 376 -11.42 3.37 -2.24
C LYS A 376 -11.23 4.75 -2.88
N LYS A 377 -12.26 5.60 -2.89
CA LYS A 377 -12.16 6.98 -3.40
C LYS A 377 -11.17 7.84 -2.61
N GLN A 378 -10.97 7.54 -1.34
CA GLN A 378 -9.97 8.21 -0.50
C GLN A 378 -8.56 7.62 -0.62
N GLY A 379 -8.32 6.66 -1.53
CA GLY A 379 -7.01 6.04 -1.73
C GLY A 379 -6.72 4.87 -0.78
N PHE A 380 -7.75 4.22 -0.23
CA PHE A 380 -7.59 2.96 0.49
C PHE A 380 -7.63 1.78 -0.48
N THR A 381 -6.79 0.78 -0.22
CA THR A 381 -6.74 -0.51 -0.92
C THR A 381 -7.04 -1.66 0.04
N LYS A 382 -7.43 -2.82 -0.51
CA LYS A 382 -7.55 -4.07 0.25
C LYS A 382 -6.21 -4.77 0.44
N ASP A 383 -5.21 -4.39 -0.36
CA ASP A 383 -3.87 -4.98 -0.32
C ASP A 383 -3.06 -4.29 0.78
N ILE A 384 -2.88 -4.98 1.90
CA ILE A 384 -2.17 -4.45 3.07
C ILE A 384 -0.67 -4.65 2.86
N SER A 385 0.07 -3.55 2.70
CA SER A 385 1.53 -3.54 2.55
C SER A 385 2.27 -3.56 3.90
N LEU A 386 1.61 -3.15 4.98
CA LEU A 386 2.18 -3.19 6.33
C LEU A 386 2.31 -4.63 6.84
N ASP A 387 3.45 -4.98 7.45
CA ASP A 387 3.67 -6.30 8.04
C ASP A 387 2.61 -6.61 9.11
N GLU A 388 2.05 -7.82 9.07
CA GLU A 388 0.98 -8.29 9.95
C GLU A 388 1.37 -8.15 11.42
N LYS A 389 2.66 -8.33 11.75
CA LYS A 389 3.18 -8.18 13.12
C LYS A 389 3.03 -6.76 13.67
N ARG A 390 2.96 -5.74 12.82
CA ARG A 390 2.88 -4.34 13.24
C ARG A 390 1.47 -3.91 13.63
N TYR A 391 0.43 -4.55 13.09
CA TYR A 391 -0.97 -4.14 13.36
C TYR A 391 -1.80 -5.21 14.08
N LYS A 392 -1.46 -6.49 13.92
CA LYS A 392 -2.24 -7.58 14.52
C LYS A 392 -2.16 -7.53 16.05
N GLY A 393 -3.32 -7.48 16.69
CA GLY A 393 -3.44 -7.31 18.14
C GLY A 393 -3.45 -5.85 18.63
N TYR A 394 -3.15 -4.89 17.74
CA TYR A 394 -3.27 -3.45 18.04
C TYR A 394 -4.60 -2.87 17.56
N ILE A 395 -5.00 -3.23 16.34
CA ILE A 395 -6.30 -2.84 15.76
C ILE A 395 -7.39 -3.81 16.20
N LYS A 396 -8.63 -3.34 16.19
CA LYS A 396 -9.78 -4.19 16.53
C LYS A 396 -10.36 -4.87 15.31
N ASP A 397 -10.56 -6.18 15.42
CA ASP A 397 -11.23 -6.97 14.40
C ASP A 397 -12.75 -6.74 14.47
N TYR A 398 -13.36 -6.46 13.32
CA TYR A 398 -14.80 -6.30 13.20
C TYR A 398 -15.38 -7.40 12.31
N ASP A 399 -16.31 -8.18 12.86
CA ASP A 399 -17.02 -9.20 12.11
C ASP A 399 -17.79 -8.59 10.93
N GLY A 400 -17.46 -9.04 9.72
CA GLY A 400 -18.07 -8.55 8.49
C GLY A 400 -17.45 -7.25 7.92
N GLY A 401 -16.41 -6.71 8.56
CA GLY A 401 -15.61 -5.62 8.02
C GLY A 401 -14.50 -6.13 7.07
N THR A 402 -14.20 -5.36 6.02
CA THR A 402 -13.03 -5.59 5.17
C THR A 402 -11.89 -4.71 5.64
N LEU A 403 -10.74 -5.31 6.01
CA LEU A 403 -9.53 -4.55 6.33
C LEU A 403 -9.03 -3.81 5.08
N MET A 404 -8.73 -2.52 5.24
CA MET A 404 -8.23 -1.66 4.17
C MET A 404 -7.08 -0.77 4.67
N GLU A 405 -6.08 -0.54 3.82
CA GLU A 405 -4.92 0.32 4.08
C GLU A 405 -4.95 1.57 3.20
N CYS A 406 -4.57 2.73 3.74
CA CYS A 406 -4.21 3.93 2.96
C CYS A 406 -2.79 4.35 3.30
N VAL A 407 -1.96 4.54 2.27
CA VAL A 407 -0.63 5.14 2.40
C VAL A 407 -0.72 6.60 2.03
N ILE A 408 -0.33 7.47 2.96
CA ILE A 408 -0.33 8.92 2.82
C ILE A 408 1.04 9.32 2.28
N ARG A 409 1.06 10.03 1.16
CA ARG A 409 2.32 10.49 0.58
C ARG A 409 2.73 11.84 1.17
N ALA A 410 3.97 11.96 1.64
CA ALA A 410 4.46 13.19 2.28
C ALA A 410 4.62 14.39 1.30
N ASP A 411 4.71 14.13 0.00
CA ASP A 411 4.91 15.13 -1.05
C ASP A 411 3.61 15.81 -1.51
N ILE A 412 2.45 15.39 -1.01
CA ILE A 412 1.14 15.88 -1.45
C ILE A 412 0.46 16.64 -0.32
N ASN A 413 0.05 17.88 -0.61
CA ASN A 413 -0.93 18.61 0.19
C ASN A 413 -2.35 18.14 -0.20
N TYR A 414 -2.98 17.35 0.67
CA TYR A 414 -4.30 16.77 0.41
C TYR A 414 -5.43 17.82 0.38
N LEU A 415 -5.22 19.02 0.94
CA LEU A 415 -6.20 20.10 0.90
C LEU A 415 -6.28 20.76 -0.48
N ASP A 416 -5.17 20.78 -1.23
CA ASP A 416 -5.04 21.45 -2.53
C ASP A 416 -5.16 20.53 -3.73
N VAL A 417 -5.46 19.23 -3.52
CA VAL A 417 -5.55 18.23 -4.59
C VAL A 417 -6.39 18.68 -5.80
N PRO A 418 -7.58 19.30 -5.64
CA PRO A 418 -8.35 19.77 -6.78
C PRO A 418 -7.62 20.82 -7.63
N LEU A 419 -6.90 21.75 -6.98
CA LEU A 419 -6.12 22.78 -7.66
C LEU A 419 -4.88 22.19 -8.34
N MET A 420 -4.20 21.25 -7.67
CA MET A 420 -3.05 20.52 -8.23
C MET A 420 -3.45 19.76 -9.50
N LEU A 421 -4.56 19.02 -9.47
CA LEU A 421 -5.06 18.27 -10.62
C LEU A 421 -5.44 19.19 -11.78
N ARG A 422 -6.09 20.33 -11.53
CA ARG A 422 -6.39 21.31 -12.59
C ARG A 422 -5.11 21.84 -13.25
N LYS A 423 -4.08 22.16 -12.46
CA LYS A 423 -2.78 22.61 -12.99
C LYS A 423 -2.10 21.52 -13.82
N GLN A 424 -2.13 20.27 -13.35
CA GLN A 424 -1.55 19.13 -14.07
C GLN A 424 -2.29 18.85 -15.38
N ILE A 425 -3.62 18.81 -15.37
CA ILE A 425 -4.45 18.62 -16.57
C ILE A 425 -4.20 19.75 -17.57
N ALA A 426 -4.15 21.00 -17.11
CA ALA A 426 -3.84 22.14 -17.98
C ALA A 426 -2.45 22.03 -18.61
N ALA A 427 -1.43 21.62 -17.85
CA ALA A 427 -0.08 21.42 -18.37
C ALA A 427 -0.01 20.28 -19.41
N VAL A 428 -0.70 19.17 -19.16
CA VAL A 428 -0.81 18.05 -20.11
C VAL A 428 -1.53 18.49 -21.38
N ASN A 429 -2.66 19.19 -21.27
CA ASN A 429 -3.41 19.69 -22.41
C ASN A 429 -2.58 20.68 -23.23
N GLN A 430 -1.87 21.60 -22.59
CA GLN A 430 -0.96 22.52 -23.28
C GLN A 430 0.11 21.77 -24.07
N LYS A 431 0.66 20.67 -23.52
CA LYS A 431 1.62 19.84 -24.25
C LYS A 431 0.96 19.08 -25.39
N LEU A 432 -0.25 18.55 -25.18
CA LEU A 432 -1.03 17.88 -26.21
C LEU A 432 -1.36 18.82 -27.36
N ASP A 433 -1.71 20.08 -27.11
CA ASP A 433 -1.98 21.07 -28.15
C ASP A 433 -0.77 21.32 -29.06
N THR A 434 0.46 21.09 -28.58
CA THR A 434 1.68 21.20 -29.41
C THR A 434 1.98 19.98 -30.27
N ILE A 435 1.38 18.82 -29.96
CA ILE A 435 1.68 17.53 -30.60
C ILE A 435 0.48 17.03 -31.41
N CYS A 436 -0.73 17.34 -30.95
CA CYS A 436 -1.97 16.79 -31.45
C CYS A 436 -2.74 17.85 -32.25
N ASN A 437 -3.11 17.48 -33.46
CA ASN A 437 -3.96 18.28 -34.33
C ASN A 437 -5.46 18.04 -34.05
N SER A 438 -5.83 17.43 -32.91
CA SER A 438 -7.22 17.12 -32.58
C SER A 438 -8.13 18.36 -32.48
N ASN A 439 -7.53 19.53 -32.27
CA ASN A 439 -8.25 20.81 -32.22
C ASN A 439 -8.54 21.37 -33.62
N ILE A 440 -8.03 20.75 -34.69
CA ILE A 440 -8.30 21.15 -36.08
C ILE A 440 -9.66 20.57 -36.50
N ILE A 441 -10.64 21.45 -36.75
CA ILE A 441 -11.94 21.06 -37.28
C ILE A 441 -11.84 20.99 -38.80
N HIS A 442 -11.88 19.78 -39.35
CA HIS A 442 -11.91 19.57 -40.80
C HIS A 442 -13.33 19.73 -41.36
N PRO A 443 -13.48 20.22 -42.62
CA PRO A 443 -14.77 20.27 -43.28
C PRO A 443 -15.37 18.86 -43.46
N GLY A 444 -16.70 18.77 -43.37
CA GLY A 444 -17.43 17.51 -43.50
C GLY A 444 -17.26 16.87 -44.89
N LEU A 445 -17.14 15.54 -44.93
CA LEU A 445 -16.93 14.79 -46.16
C LEU A 445 -18.14 14.90 -47.11
N THR A 446 -17.89 15.33 -48.35
CA THR A 446 -18.92 15.54 -49.38
C THR A 446 -19.34 14.28 -50.11
N VAL A 447 -18.51 13.23 -50.06
CA VAL A 447 -18.71 11.93 -50.74
C VAL A 447 -20.03 11.27 -50.33
N PHE A 448 -20.43 11.42 -49.06
CA PHE A 448 -21.69 10.89 -48.55
C PHE A 448 -22.93 11.61 -49.04
N LYS A 449 -22.83 12.87 -49.49
CA LYS A 449 -23.98 13.60 -50.06
C LYS A 449 -24.44 13.01 -51.39
N LYS A 450 -23.56 12.29 -52.09
CA LYS A 450 -23.85 11.61 -53.36
C LYS A 450 -24.14 10.11 -53.20
N GLY A 451 -24.13 9.58 -51.98
CA GLY A 451 -24.30 8.14 -51.71
C GLY A 451 -23.08 7.29 -52.08
N GLU A 452 -21.94 7.91 -52.37
CA GLU A 452 -20.70 7.23 -52.73
C GLU A 452 -19.96 6.72 -51.47
N LYS A 453 -19.24 5.60 -51.60
CA LYS A 453 -18.43 5.04 -50.52
C LYS A 453 -17.00 5.56 -50.62
N ILE A 454 -16.35 5.77 -49.47
CA ILE A 454 -14.92 6.07 -49.42
C ILE A 454 -14.16 4.84 -49.89
N THR A 455 -13.35 5.00 -50.95
CA THR A 455 -12.56 3.92 -51.56
C THR A 455 -11.16 3.82 -50.96
N ASN A 456 -10.54 4.95 -50.61
CA ASN A 456 -9.24 5.00 -49.93
C ASN A 456 -9.32 5.86 -48.66
N LEU A 457 -8.84 5.30 -47.54
CA LEU A 457 -8.79 6.02 -46.26
C LEU A 457 -7.87 7.26 -46.30
N ARG A 458 -6.87 7.27 -47.19
CA ARG A 458 -5.94 8.41 -47.37
C ARG A 458 -6.59 9.65 -47.98
N ASP A 459 -7.78 9.53 -48.55
CA ASP A 459 -8.50 10.67 -49.14
C ASP A 459 -9.23 11.51 -48.07
N ILE A 460 -9.19 11.08 -46.81
CA ILE A 460 -9.75 11.79 -45.66
C ILE A 460 -8.72 12.84 -45.19
N PRO A 461 -9.00 14.15 -45.25
CA PRO A 461 -8.03 15.22 -44.95
C PRO A 461 -7.30 15.05 -43.60
N GLY A 462 -8.04 14.81 -42.52
CA GLY A 462 -7.44 14.60 -41.19
C GLY A 462 -6.62 13.32 -41.05
N LEU A 463 -6.86 12.30 -41.90
CA LEU A 463 -6.06 11.07 -41.91
C LEU A 463 -4.78 11.24 -42.74
N ALA A 464 -4.87 11.98 -43.86
CA ALA A 464 -3.73 12.32 -44.71
C ALA A 464 -2.70 13.18 -43.94
N GLU A 465 -3.17 14.15 -43.15
CA GLU A 465 -2.34 15.03 -42.34
C GLU A 465 -1.74 14.33 -41.12
N SER A 466 -2.43 13.34 -40.56
CA SER A 466 -1.96 12.60 -39.38
C SER A 466 -0.70 11.77 -39.63
N ASN A 467 -0.18 11.71 -40.86
CA ASN A 467 0.86 10.77 -41.28
C ASN A 467 0.60 9.41 -40.64
N HIS A 468 -0.62 8.88 -40.79
CA HIS A 468 -1.01 7.60 -40.24
C HIS A 468 -0.14 6.53 -40.91
N VAL A 469 1.06 6.34 -40.38
CA VAL A 469 1.94 5.24 -40.71
C VAL A 469 1.17 4.03 -40.21
N ILE A 470 0.73 3.20 -41.15
CA ILE A 470 0.39 1.83 -40.82
C ILE A 470 1.68 1.26 -40.25
N ASP A 471 1.81 1.24 -38.94
CA ASP A 471 3.01 0.75 -38.27
C ASP A 471 3.23 -0.68 -38.79
N PRO A 472 4.37 -0.96 -39.45
CA PRO A 472 4.67 -2.31 -39.91
C PRO A 472 4.53 -3.34 -38.78
N LYS A 473 4.77 -2.92 -37.53
CA LYS A 473 4.56 -3.75 -36.33
C LYS A 473 3.08 -4.01 -36.05
N ALA A 474 2.18 -3.07 -36.33
CA ALA A 474 0.73 -3.28 -36.19
C ALA A 474 0.21 -4.28 -37.24
N ALA A 475 0.69 -4.21 -38.48
CA ALA A 475 0.38 -5.19 -39.52
C ALA A 475 0.93 -6.59 -39.18
N GLN A 476 2.15 -6.65 -38.63
CA GLN A 476 2.75 -7.90 -38.15
C GLN A 476 1.96 -8.49 -36.97
N LEU A 477 1.54 -7.67 -36.00
CA LEU A 477 0.74 -8.10 -34.86
C LEU A 477 -0.63 -8.63 -35.30
N GLN A 478 -1.28 -7.96 -36.25
CA GLN A 478 -2.54 -8.39 -36.87
C GLN A 478 -2.41 -9.78 -37.51
N ASN A 479 -1.31 -10.02 -38.24
CA ASN A 479 -1.04 -11.33 -38.85
C ASN A 479 -0.80 -12.42 -37.79
N ILE A 480 -0.07 -12.10 -36.71
CA ILE A 480 0.16 -13.03 -35.59
C ILE A 480 -1.17 -13.40 -34.93
N MET A 481 -2.02 -12.41 -34.62
CA MET A 481 -3.34 -12.66 -34.02
C MET A 481 -4.23 -13.52 -34.93
N ARG A 482 -4.19 -13.29 -36.24
CA ARG A 482 -4.94 -14.08 -37.22
C ARG A 482 -4.48 -15.53 -37.26
N ASP A 483 -3.17 -15.77 -37.26
CA ASP A 483 -2.60 -17.13 -37.21
C ASP A 483 -2.97 -17.85 -35.90
N VAL A 484 -2.91 -17.15 -34.75
CA VAL A 484 -3.34 -17.70 -33.46
C VAL A 484 -4.83 -18.05 -33.48
N LEU A 485 -5.69 -17.16 -33.97
CA LEU A 485 -7.13 -17.39 -34.06
C LEU A 485 -7.46 -18.61 -34.94
N GLU A 486 -6.84 -18.71 -36.11
CA GLU A 486 -7.00 -19.85 -37.02
C GLU A 486 -6.58 -21.18 -36.38
N LYS A 487 -5.47 -21.18 -35.63
CA LYS A 487 -5.02 -22.37 -34.91
C LYS A 487 -5.96 -22.76 -33.77
N VAL A 488 -6.53 -21.78 -33.07
CA VAL A 488 -7.50 -22.05 -32.00
C VAL A 488 -8.81 -22.59 -32.58
N LYS A 489 -9.34 -22.01 -33.67
CA LYS A 489 -10.56 -22.48 -34.35
C LYS A 489 -10.46 -23.92 -34.90
N LYS A 490 -9.24 -24.41 -35.15
CA LYS A 490 -8.98 -25.78 -35.65
C LYS A 490 -8.74 -26.80 -34.55
N ASN A 491 -8.64 -26.37 -33.30
CA ASN A 491 -8.40 -27.27 -32.18
C ASN A 491 -9.65 -28.12 -31.89
N GLU A 492 -9.47 -29.38 -31.51
CA GLU A 492 -10.59 -30.29 -31.23
C GLU A 492 -11.52 -29.79 -30.11
N TYR A 493 -11.02 -29.02 -29.15
CA TYR A 493 -11.79 -28.46 -28.03
C TYR A 493 -12.47 -27.12 -28.35
N SER A 494 -12.40 -26.62 -29.60
CA SER A 494 -12.97 -25.31 -29.96
C SER A 494 -14.45 -25.34 -30.30
N TRP A 495 -15.04 -26.52 -30.50
CA TRP A 495 -16.40 -26.67 -31.00
C TRP A 495 -17.48 -25.90 -30.21
N PRO A 496 -17.42 -25.73 -28.87
CA PRO A 496 -18.44 -24.96 -28.15
C PRO A 496 -18.35 -23.45 -28.37
N PHE A 497 -17.21 -22.97 -28.88
CA PHE A 497 -16.87 -21.55 -28.93
C PHE A 497 -16.91 -20.98 -30.34
N LEU A 498 -17.19 -21.80 -31.36
CA LEU A 498 -17.10 -21.37 -32.76
C LEU A 498 -18.08 -20.25 -33.12
N VAL A 499 -19.25 -20.25 -32.48
CA VAL A 499 -20.36 -19.31 -32.73
C VAL A 499 -21.01 -18.91 -31.40
N PRO A 500 -21.79 -17.80 -31.36
CA PRO A 500 -22.52 -17.39 -30.16
C PRO A 500 -23.50 -18.48 -29.69
N VAL A 501 -23.73 -18.55 -28.38
CA VAL A 501 -24.73 -19.47 -27.79
C VAL A 501 -26.13 -19.09 -28.26
N ASP A 502 -26.89 -20.05 -28.80
CA ASP A 502 -28.26 -19.78 -29.24
C ASP A 502 -29.20 -19.66 -28.02
N ALA A 503 -29.84 -18.50 -27.86
CA ALA A 503 -30.80 -18.23 -26.79
C ALA A 503 -32.04 -19.15 -26.88
N ASN A 504 -32.35 -19.71 -28.05
CA ASN A 504 -33.46 -20.64 -28.20
C ASN A 504 -33.10 -22.04 -27.65
N GLU A 505 -31.82 -22.42 -27.71
CA GLU A 505 -31.32 -23.70 -27.18
C GLU A 505 -30.96 -23.59 -25.70
N VAL A 506 -30.46 -22.44 -25.26
CA VAL A 506 -30.04 -22.16 -23.88
C VAL A 506 -30.70 -20.87 -23.36
N PRO A 507 -31.97 -20.94 -22.92
CA PRO A 507 -32.80 -19.75 -22.65
C PRO A 507 -32.30 -18.83 -21.53
N ASP A 508 -31.67 -19.38 -20.50
CA ASP A 508 -31.18 -18.63 -19.34
C ASP A 508 -29.74 -18.12 -19.50
N TYR A 509 -29.05 -18.46 -20.60
CA TYR A 509 -27.63 -18.15 -20.79
C TYR A 509 -27.35 -16.65 -20.66
N TYR A 510 -28.12 -15.81 -21.37
CA TYR A 510 -27.95 -14.36 -21.38
C TYR A 510 -28.49 -13.67 -20.11
N GLU A 511 -29.22 -14.39 -19.27
CA GLU A 511 -29.58 -13.92 -17.93
C GLU A 511 -28.40 -14.06 -16.96
N VAL A 512 -27.64 -15.15 -17.09
CA VAL A 512 -26.46 -15.44 -16.26
C VAL A 512 -25.21 -14.70 -16.77
N ILE A 513 -24.92 -14.84 -18.06
CA ILE A 513 -23.72 -14.29 -18.71
C ILE A 513 -24.03 -12.92 -19.32
N LYS A 514 -23.45 -11.88 -18.72
CA LYS A 514 -23.71 -10.48 -19.10
C LYS A 514 -22.92 -9.99 -20.31
N ASN A 515 -21.73 -10.54 -20.53
CA ASN A 515 -20.83 -10.12 -21.60
C ASN A 515 -20.45 -11.35 -22.45
N PRO A 516 -21.36 -11.87 -23.29
CA PRO A 516 -21.11 -13.05 -24.11
C PRO A 516 -19.93 -12.81 -25.07
N MET A 517 -19.16 -13.86 -25.34
CA MET A 517 -18.02 -13.84 -26.26
C MET A 517 -17.81 -15.21 -26.87
N ASP A 518 -17.40 -15.24 -28.15
CA ASP A 518 -17.19 -16.43 -28.97
C ASP A 518 -16.14 -16.15 -30.07
N LEU A 519 -15.64 -17.21 -30.72
CA LEU A 519 -14.57 -17.11 -31.72
C LEU A 519 -14.99 -16.36 -32.99
N SER A 520 -16.27 -16.42 -33.40
CA SER A 520 -16.75 -15.65 -34.55
C SER A 520 -16.83 -14.16 -34.26
N SER A 521 -17.23 -13.79 -33.04
CA SER A 521 -17.19 -12.39 -32.57
C SER A 521 -15.76 -11.87 -32.47
N ILE A 522 -14.83 -12.69 -31.96
CA ILE A 522 -13.40 -12.36 -31.94
C ILE A 522 -12.86 -12.19 -33.36
N GLU A 523 -13.22 -13.06 -34.30
CA GLU A 523 -12.84 -12.95 -35.71
C GLU A 523 -13.34 -11.65 -36.34
N GLN A 524 -14.60 -11.29 -36.11
CA GLN A 524 -15.19 -10.05 -36.61
C GLN A 524 -14.46 -8.82 -36.05
N ARG A 525 -14.13 -8.81 -34.76
CA ARG A 525 -13.33 -7.74 -34.12
C ARG A 525 -11.92 -7.67 -34.67
N LEU A 526 -11.28 -8.81 -34.93
CA LEU A 526 -9.95 -8.84 -35.53
C LEU A 526 -9.97 -8.22 -36.94
N ASN A 527 -10.94 -8.62 -37.77
CA ASN A 527 -11.08 -8.14 -39.14
C ASN A 527 -11.44 -6.64 -39.21
N SER A 528 -12.08 -6.07 -38.18
CA SER A 528 -12.38 -4.64 -38.10
C SER A 528 -11.20 -3.78 -37.59
N GLY A 529 -10.08 -4.40 -37.21
CA GLY A 529 -8.93 -3.69 -36.64
C GLY A 529 -9.10 -3.28 -35.17
N TYR A 530 -10.05 -3.87 -34.45
CA TYR A 530 -10.34 -3.56 -33.05
C TYR A 530 -9.15 -3.83 -32.12
N TYR A 531 -8.41 -4.92 -32.37
CA TYR A 531 -7.27 -5.32 -31.54
C TYR A 531 -6.01 -4.51 -31.89
N ARG A 532 -5.85 -3.36 -31.22
CA ARG A 532 -4.66 -2.50 -31.35
C ARG A 532 -3.45 -3.01 -30.57
N THR A 533 -3.68 -3.80 -29.52
CA THR A 533 -2.63 -4.43 -28.72
C THR A 533 -2.98 -5.90 -28.49
N LYS A 534 -1.96 -6.72 -28.19
CA LYS A 534 -2.16 -8.14 -27.85
C LYS A 534 -3.05 -8.33 -26.63
N ASP A 535 -3.00 -7.41 -25.67
CA ASP A 535 -3.70 -7.58 -24.40
C ASP A 535 -5.22 -7.49 -24.56
N ILE A 536 -5.71 -6.68 -25.50
CA ILE A 536 -7.15 -6.60 -25.82
C ILE A 536 -7.62 -7.92 -26.44
N PHE A 537 -6.85 -8.49 -27.37
CA PHE A 537 -7.13 -9.79 -27.97
C PHE A 537 -7.15 -10.91 -26.93
N VAL A 538 -6.14 -10.95 -26.05
CA VAL A 538 -6.06 -11.93 -24.95
C VAL A 538 -7.23 -11.78 -23.98
N SER A 539 -7.70 -10.56 -23.73
CA SER A 539 -8.81 -10.30 -22.82
C SER A 539 -10.13 -10.89 -23.33
N ASP A 540 -10.43 -10.79 -24.62
CA ASP A 540 -11.63 -11.40 -25.20
C ASP A 540 -11.59 -12.93 -25.16
N PHE A 541 -10.43 -13.54 -25.39
CA PHE A 541 -10.25 -14.99 -25.19
C PHE A 541 -10.48 -15.41 -23.74
N ARG A 542 -9.92 -14.68 -22.77
CA ARG A 542 -10.15 -14.95 -21.35
C ARG A 542 -11.62 -14.83 -20.98
N LEU A 543 -12.29 -13.78 -21.44
CA LEU A 543 -13.72 -13.58 -21.23
C LEU A 543 -14.54 -14.76 -21.76
N MET A 544 -14.22 -15.25 -22.96
CA MET A 544 -14.86 -16.43 -23.56
C MET A 544 -14.72 -17.68 -22.67
N PHE A 545 -13.51 -17.96 -22.17
CA PHE A 545 -13.26 -19.11 -21.29
C PHE A 545 -13.93 -18.95 -19.91
N ASP A 546 -13.85 -17.76 -19.31
CA ASP A 546 -14.43 -17.45 -18.01
C ASP A 546 -15.96 -17.51 -18.05
N ASN A 547 -16.59 -17.03 -19.12
CA ASN A 547 -18.03 -17.16 -19.31
C ASN A 547 -18.46 -18.63 -19.34
N CYS A 548 -17.71 -19.46 -20.07
CA CYS A 548 -17.98 -20.89 -20.13
C CYS A 548 -17.88 -21.56 -18.75
N ARG A 549 -16.85 -21.24 -17.96
CA ARG A 549 -16.68 -21.75 -16.59
C ARG A 549 -17.69 -21.19 -15.59
N THR A 550 -18.19 -19.98 -15.83
CA THR A 550 -19.20 -19.34 -14.98
C THR A 550 -20.56 -20.01 -15.18
N TYR A 551 -20.91 -20.34 -16.42
CA TYR A 551 -22.20 -20.93 -16.75
C TYR A 551 -22.23 -22.46 -16.53
N ASN A 552 -21.14 -23.16 -16.88
CA ASN A 552 -21.09 -24.62 -16.85
C ASN A 552 -20.41 -25.15 -15.58
N ALA A 553 -20.86 -26.29 -15.07
CA ALA A 553 -20.22 -26.95 -13.92
C ALA A 553 -18.88 -27.60 -14.32
N GLU A 554 -17.95 -27.71 -13.35
CA GLU A 554 -16.60 -28.26 -13.54
C GLU A 554 -16.57 -29.68 -14.12
N THR A 555 -17.64 -30.45 -13.91
CA THR A 555 -17.78 -31.83 -14.39
C THR A 555 -18.27 -31.95 -15.83
N THR A 556 -18.52 -30.83 -16.51
CA THR A 556 -19.06 -30.83 -17.88
C THR A 556 -17.95 -30.81 -18.94
N GLU A 557 -18.25 -31.39 -20.10
CA GLU A 557 -17.34 -31.36 -21.26
C GLU A 557 -17.04 -29.93 -21.73
N TYR A 558 -18.00 -29.01 -21.58
CA TYR A 558 -17.82 -27.58 -21.87
C TYR A 558 -16.73 -26.93 -21.00
N TYR A 559 -16.74 -27.23 -19.69
CA TYR A 559 -15.74 -26.73 -18.76
C TYR A 559 -14.36 -27.31 -19.07
N GLU A 560 -14.28 -28.60 -19.40
CA GLU A 560 -13.02 -29.22 -19.87
C GLU A 560 -12.52 -28.56 -21.15
N CYS A 561 -13.39 -28.34 -22.14
CA CYS A 561 -13.04 -27.66 -23.38
C CYS A 561 -12.46 -26.26 -23.12
N ALA A 562 -13.05 -25.49 -22.20
CA ALA A 562 -12.54 -24.17 -21.83
C ALA A 562 -11.10 -24.23 -21.29
N ASN A 563 -10.81 -25.18 -20.40
CA ASN A 563 -9.47 -25.32 -19.82
C ASN A 563 -8.44 -25.80 -20.84
N ARG A 564 -8.78 -26.83 -21.63
CA ARG A 564 -7.89 -27.38 -22.66
C ARG A 564 -7.56 -26.36 -23.73
N LEU A 565 -8.57 -25.63 -24.19
CA LEU A 565 -8.40 -24.62 -25.24
C LEU A 565 -7.66 -23.38 -24.72
N GLU A 566 -7.87 -22.98 -23.46
CA GLU A 566 -7.12 -21.89 -22.84
C GLU A 566 -5.63 -22.22 -22.69
N ASP A 567 -5.29 -23.44 -22.27
CA ASP A 567 -3.91 -23.88 -22.16
C ASP A 567 -3.23 -23.93 -23.53
N TYR A 568 -3.93 -24.45 -24.54
CA TYR A 568 -3.46 -24.42 -25.92
C TYR A 568 -3.25 -22.98 -26.41
N PHE A 569 -4.20 -22.08 -26.19
CA PHE A 569 -4.09 -20.67 -26.53
C PHE A 569 -2.88 -19.99 -25.85
N LYS A 570 -2.67 -20.23 -24.55
CA LYS A 570 -1.49 -19.72 -23.82
C LYS A 570 -0.19 -20.24 -24.43
N SER A 571 -0.15 -21.50 -24.87
CA SER A 571 1.03 -22.07 -25.54
C SER A 571 1.32 -21.39 -26.88
N LEU A 572 0.28 -21.11 -27.68
CA LEU A 572 0.39 -20.40 -28.95
C LEU A 572 0.90 -18.97 -28.76
N LEU A 573 0.40 -18.26 -27.75
CA LEU A 573 0.87 -16.90 -27.44
C LEU A 573 2.33 -16.86 -27.03
N LYS A 574 2.79 -17.82 -26.21
CA LYS A 574 4.21 -17.93 -25.84
C LYS A 574 5.10 -18.19 -27.06
N GLY A 575 4.64 -19.04 -27.99
CA GLY A 575 5.38 -19.34 -29.23
C GLY A 575 5.39 -18.20 -30.24
N ALA A 576 4.30 -17.43 -30.33
CA ALA A 576 4.15 -16.36 -31.32
C ALA A 576 4.67 -14.99 -30.86
N LEU A 577 4.79 -14.76 -29.54
CA LEU A 577 5.16 -13.46 -28.95
C LEU A 577 6.38 -13.55 -28.01
N GLY A 578 7.07 -14.69 -27.98
CA GLY A 578 8.26 -14.95 -27.16
C GLY A 578 9.59 -14.85 -27.91
N LYS A 579 9.62 -14.23 -29.09
CA LYS A 579 10.85 -13.85 -29.80
C LYS A 579 11.00 -12.34 -29.84
#